data_AF-A0A3M2FIV4-F1
#
_entry.id   AF-A0A3M2FIV4-F1
#
_cell.length_a   1.000
_cell.length_b   1.000
_cell.length_c   1.000
_cell.angle_alpha   90.00
_cell.angle_beta   90.00
_cell.angle_gamma   90.00
#
_symmetry.space_group_name_H-M   'P 1'
#
loop_
_entity.id
_entity.type
_entity.pdbx_description
1 polymer ?
#
loop_
_entity_poly.entity_id
_entity_poly.type
_entity_poly.pdbx_seq_one_letter_code
_entity_poly.pdbx_strand_id
1 'polypeptide(L)'
;MYRKSMLWMLTGFLFLYNCSNPGDNKDSGLSESEEMTLVAAVVSTDDGGAMADVEMASDIAAGTTTTQPVAPGMQADGLDTTLTNGWITYNLNVAFYAENGTEMPSFITGVTDKIVYNGSLSGSNQKKIQSLDITLSSHSSLTGTGIKSGQLILNGEGSNTSGYTISGPRRTLTIQAASSYKLEDVSVDLNNPQSVPASGTLTGTVAGNYTLDTGSDTQNDSYSFTFTITFTGDSTVKVTLPSGDQYSLDLSDGTYTKL
;
A
#
# COMPACT_ATOMS: atom_id res chain seq x y z
N MET A 1 -8.02 -8.18 -12.56
CA MET A 1 -8.55 -7.18 -11.61
C MET A 1 -7.61 -5.98 -11.65
N TYR A 2 -7.97 -4.92 -12.37
CA TYR A 2 -7.11 -3.74 -12.55
C TYR A 2 -7.22 -2.87 -11.30
N ARG A 3 -6.29 -3.02 -10.33
CA ARG A 3 -6.26 -2.21 -9.10
C ARG A 3 -5.53 -0.88 -9.37
N LYS A 4 -6.12 0.22 -8.92
CA LYS A 4 -5.89 1.63 -9.34
C LYS A 4 -4.68 2.31 -8.67
N SER A 5 -3.81 1.54 -8.03
CA SER A 5 -2.94 2.00 -6.93
C SER A 5 -1.97 3.12 -7.27
N MET A 6 -1.47 3.16 -8.50
CA MET A 6 -0.38 4.09 -8.85
C MET A 6 -0.83 5.39 -9.50
N LEU A 7 -2.08 5.49 -9.95
CA LEU A 7 -2.57 6.73 -10.57
C LEU A 7 -3.01 7.77 -9.52
N TRP A 8 -3.29 7.37 -8.28
CA TRP A 8 -3.85 8.26 -7.25
C TRP A 8 -2.82 8.93 -6.34
N MET A 9 -1.65 8.33 -6.07
CA MET A 9 -0.50 9.09 -5.50
C MET A 9 -0.11 10.26 -6.41
N LEU A 10 -0.17 10.06 -7.73
CA LEU A 10 -0.01 11.12 -8.72
C LEU A 10 -1.12 12.17 -8.61
N THR A 11 -2.36 11.75 -8.33
CA THR A 11 -3.50 12.67 -8.20
C THR A 11 -3.40 13.49 -6.91
N GLY A 12 -3.02 12.88 -5.79
CA GLY A 12 -2.74 13.58 -4.52
C GLY A 12 -1.61 14.60 -4.67
N PHE A 13 -0.52 14.24 -5.35
CA PHE A 13 0.59 15.17 -5.65
C PHE A 13 0.16 16.30 -6.59
N LEU A 14 -0.70 16.03 -7.59
CA LEU A 14 -1.27 17.05 -8.48
C LEU A 14 -2.30 17.95 -7.76
N PHE A 15 -3.02 17.42 -6.75
CA PHE A 15 -3.93 18.20 -5.90
C PHE A 15 -3.17 19.18 -5.00
N LEU A 16 -2.04 18.75 -4.43
CA LEU A 16 -1.15 19.59 -3.61
C LEU A 16 -0.53 20.74 -4.43
N TYR A 17 -0.31 20.55 -5.74
CA TYR A 17 0.27 21.57 -6.63
C TYR A 17 -0.70 22.70 -7.03
N ASN A 18 -2.01 22.59 -6.70
CA ASN A 18 -2.97 23.68 -6.89
C ASN A 18 -3.19 24.53 -5.62
N CYS A 19 -2.58 24.15 -4.50
CA CYS A 19 -2.58 24.95 -3.27
C CYS A 19 -1.25 25.71 -3.17
N SER A 20 -1.32 26.98 -3.57
CA SER A 20 -0.27 27.96 -3.28
C SER A 20 -0.13 28.18 -1.77
N ASN A 21 1.07 27.85 -1.25
CA ASN A 21 1.63 28.19 0.07
C ASN A 21 0.93 27.56 1.29
N PRO A 22 1.71 27.07 2.29
CA PRO A 22 1.92 27.94 3.45
C PRO A 22 3.28 27.77 4.17
N GLY A 23 3.67 28.83 4.87
CA GLY A 23 4.71 28.76 5.89
C GLY A 23 4.24 28.15 7.20
N ASP A 24 5.23 28.05 8.08
CA ASP A 24 5.23 27.73 9.51
C ASP A 24 5.22 26.24 9.93
N ASN A 25 6.45 25.71 10.00
CA ASN A 25 7.02 24.86 11.04
C ASN A 25 6.22 23.63 11.53
N LYS A 26 6.47 22.47 10.90
CA LYS A 26 6.71 21.14 11.55
C LYS A 26 7.62 20.31 10.64
N ASP A 27 8.30 19.29 11.19
CA ASP A 27 9.42 18.50 10.61
C ASP A 27 9.23 17.87 9.20
N SER A 28 8.08 18.04 8.56
CA SER A 28 7.79 17.61 7.19
C SER A 28 7.62 18.76 6.18
N GLY A 29 7.44 20.00 6.65
CA GLY A 29 7.05 21.16 5.81
C GLY A 29 5.60 21.13 5.31
N LEU A 30 4.80 20.14 5.73
CA LEU A 30 3.40 19.97 5.35
C LEU A 30 2.45 20.37 6.48
N SER A 31 1.25 20.83 6.13
CA SER A 31 0.16 20.95 7.09
C SER A 31 -0.40 19.58 7.47
N GLU A 32 -1.01 19.47 8.65
CA GLU A 32 -1.59 18.21 9.13
C GLU A 32 -2.67 17.65 8.18
N SER A 33 -3.42 18.51 7.49
CA SER A 33 -4.39 18.08 6.47
C SER A 33 -3.72 17.46 5.25
N GLU A 34 -2.55 17.95 4.86
CA GLU A 34 -1.76 17.41 3.74
C GLU A 34 -1.12 16.08 4.15
N GLU A 35 -0.58 16.01 5.38
CA GLU A 35 -0.08 14.75 5.96
C GLU A 35 -1.19 13.68 5.95
N MET A 36 -2.39 14.01 6.42
CA MET A 36 -3.52 13.06 6.43
C MET A 36 -3.98 12.64 5.04
N THR A 37 -3.92 13.52 4.05
CA THR A 37 -4.22 13.17 2.65
C THR A 37 -3.24 12.09 2.15
N LEU A 38 -1.96 12.23 2.48
CA LEU A 38 -0.93 11.26 2.13
C LEU A 38 -1.08 9.95 2.93
N VAL A 39 -1.45 10.01 4.21
CA VAL A 39 -1.75 8.81 5.01
C VAL A 39 -2.91 8.03 4.42
N ALA A 40 -4.03 8.71 4.10
CA ALA A 40 -5.21 8.07 3.53
C ALA A 40 -4.86 7.30 2.23
N ALA A 41 -4.06 7.91 1.35
CA ALA A 41 -3.62 7.28 0.10
C ALA A 41 -2.70 6.06 0.31
N VAL A 42 -1.95 6.01 1.41
CA VAL A 42 -1.05 4.87 1.72
C VAL A 42 -1.80 3.71 2.37
N VAL A 43 -2.94 3.98 3.01
CA VAL A 43 -3.59 3.00 3.88
C VAL A 43 -4.90 2.49 3.29
N SER A 44 -5.67 3.29 2.56
CA SER A 44 -7.01 2.91 2.09
C SER A 44 -6.99 1.67 1.17
N THR A 45 -8.10 0.92 1.16
CA THR A 45 -8.28 -0.22 0.25
C THR A 45 -8.37 0.22 -1.21
N ASP A 46 -9.03 1.35 -1.47
CA ASP A 46 -9.28 1.86 -2.82
C ASP A 46 -8.01 2.30 -3.55
N ASP A 47 -6.98 2.71 -2.79
CA ASP A 47 -5.71 3.22 -3.33
C ASP A 47 -4.61 2.15 -3.41
N GLY A 48 -4.93 0.89 -3.10
CA GLY A 48 -3.97 -0.22 -3.25
C GLY A 48 -2.76 -0.13 -2.32
N GLY A 49 -2.98 0.44 -1.13
CA GLY A 49 -2.00 0.56 -0.06
C GLY A 49 -2.00 -0.63 0.90
N ALA A 50 -1.62 -0.39 2.16
CA ALA A 50 -1.46 -1.45 3.16
C ALA A 50 -2.74 -2.28 3.36
N MET A 51 -3.93 -1.67 3.36
CA MET A 51 -5.18 -2.42 3.54
C MET A 51 -5.57 -3.28 2.34
N ALA A 52 -5.14 -2.92 1.13
CA ALA A 52 -5.38 -3.76 -0.04
C ALA A 52 -4.56 -5.06 0.02
N ASP A 53 -3.37 -5.02 0.63
CA ASP A 53 -2.55 -6.20 0.88
C ASP A 53 -3.14 -7.06 2.01
N VAL A 54 -3.68 -6.43 3.07
CA VAL A 54 -4.44 -7.13 4.12
C VAL A 54 -5.67 -7.83 3.55
N GLU A 55 -6.47 -7.14 2.73
CA GLU A 55 -7.65 -7.70 2.08
C GLU A 55 -7.28 -8.88 1.17
N MET A 56 -6.21 -8.75 0.38
CA MET A 56 -5.73 -9.84 -0.47
C MET A 56 -5.30 -11.07 0.35
N ALA A 57 -4.56 -10.86 1.45
CA ALA A 57 -4.14 -11.95 2.33
C ALA A 57 -5.36 -12.64 2.99
N SER A 58 -6.35 -11.85 3.43
CA SER A 58 -7.62 -12.33 3.97
C SER A 58 -8.38 -13.18 2.95
N ASP A 59 -8.55 -12.69 1.71
CA ASP A 59 -9.27 -13.41 0.66
C ASP A 59 -8.60 -14.73 0.28
N ILE A 60 -7.26 -14.75 0.22
CA ILE A 60 -6.49 -15.98 -0.03
C ILE A 60 -6.70 -16.96 1.13
N ALA A 61 -6.61 -16.50 2.38
CA ALA A 61 -6.78 -17.34 3.57
C ALA A 61 -8.21 -17.88 3.72
N ALA A 62 -9.22 -17.08 3.36
CA ALA A 62 -10.63 -17.46 3.36
C ALA A 62 -11.00 -18.39 2.19
N GLY A 63 -10.13 -18.49 1.16
CA GLY A 63 -10.42 -19.25 -0.05
C GLY A 63 -11.50 -18.62 -0.93
N THR A 64 -11.75 -17.31 -0.79
CA THR A 64 -12.84 -16.56 -1.45
C THR A 64 -12.44 -15.91 -2.78
N THR A 65 -11.16 -16.00 -3.19
CA THR A 65 -10.59 -15.36 -4.41
C THR A 65 -11.18 -15.84 -5.77
N THR A 66 -12.34 -16.50 -5.81
CA THR A 66 -12.92 -17.07 -7.04
C THR A 66 -14.02 -16.21 -7.66
N THR A 67 -13.66 -15.06 -8.26
CA THR A 67 -14.43 -14.56 -9.43
C THR A 67 -13.99 -15.23 -10.74
N GLN A 68 -13.02 -16.14 -10.68
CA GLN A 68 -12.76 -17.16 -11.69
C GLN A 68 -13.04 -18.54 -11.07
N PRO A 69 -13.84 -19.41 -11.70
CA PRO A 69 -14.05 -20.76 -11.21
C PRO A 69 -12.72 -21.50 -11.29
N VAL A 70 -12.07 -21.64 -10.14
CA VAL A 70 -10.92 -22.51 -10.01
C VAL A 70 -11.47 -23.92 -10.08
N ALA A 71 -11.05 -24.68 -11.10
CA ALA A 71 -11.52 -26.05 -11.29
C ALA A 71 -11.33 -26.85 -9.98
N PRO A 72 -12.26 -27.75 -9.61
CA PRO A 72 -12.10 -28.60 -8.42
C PRO A 72 -10.74 -29.32 -8.49
N GLY A 73 -9.82 -28.98 -7.56
CA GLY A 73 -8.47 -29.54 -7.52
C GLY A 73 -7.33 -28.61 -7.94
N MET A 74 -7.59 -27.38 -8.41
CA MET A 74 -6.55 -26.37 -8.60
C MET A 74 -6.41 -25.49 -7.34
N GLN A 75 -6.00 -26.09 -6.22
CA GLN A 75 -5.52 -25.30 -5.08
C GLN A 75 -4.17 -24.72 -5.47
N ALA A 76 -3.98 -23.41 -5.27
CA ALA A 76 -2.77 -22.69 -5.70
C ALA A 76 -1.52 -23.44 -5.25
N ASP A 77 -0.85 -24.12 -6.19
CA ASP A 77 0.56 -24.48 -6.02
C ASP A 77 1.30 -23.18 -5.67
N GLY A 78 2.29 -23.23 -4.79
CA GLY A 78 3.07 -22.06 -4.36
C GLY A 78 3.20 -21.06 -5.50
N LEU A 79 2.53 -19.91 -5.36
CA LEU A 79 2.26 -19.00 -6.48
C LEU A 79 3.54 -18.23 -6.76
N ASP A 80 4.49 -18.88 -7.42
CA ASP A 80 5.63 -18.26 -8.08
C ASP A 80 5.18 -17.88 -9.48
N THR A 81 4.71 -16.66 -9.62
CA THR A 81 4.23 -16.15 -10.90
C THR A 81 4.81 -14.79 -11.20
N THR A 82 5.30 -14.65 -12.43
CA THR A 82 5.60 -13.36 -13.04
C THR A 82 4.48 -13.03 -14.00
N LEU A 83 3.78 -11.92 -13.76
CA LEU A 83 2.70 -11.43 -14.62
C LEU A 83 3.13 -10.09 -15.22
N THR A 84 2.99 -9.93 -16.53
CA THR A 84 3.22 -8.64 -17.19
C THR A 84 1.92 -8.11 -17.77
N ASN A 85 1.57 -6.87 -17.43
CA ASN A 85 0.39 -6.18 -17.94
C ASN A 85 0.82 -4.80 -18.48
N GLY A 86 0.98 -4.71 -19.79
CA GLY A 86 1.54 -3.53 -20.43
C GLY A 86 3.01 -3.33 -20.05
N TRP A 87 3.30 -2.23 -19.37
CA TRP A 87 4.67 -1.84 -18.96
C TRP A 87 4.97 -2.17 -17.49
N ILE A 88 4.06 -2.87 -16.82
CA ILE A 88 4.16 -3.26 -15.41
C ILE A 88 4.38 -4.77 -15.32
N THR A 89 5.34 -5.17 -14.50
CA THR A 89 5.69 -6.55 -14.15
C THR A 89 5.45 -6.78 -12.66
N TYR A 90 4.69 -7.81 -12.35
CA TYR A 90 4.41 -8.31 -11.00
C TYR A 90 5.20 -9.59 -10.80
N ASN A 91 5.91 -9.72 -9.68
CA ASN A 91 6.46 -10.99 -9.21
C ASN A 91 5.81 -11.30 -7.87
N LEU A 92 5.12 -12.42 -7.81
CA LEU A 92 4.47 -12.91 -6.59
C LEU A 92 5.13 -14.24 -6.24
N ASN A 93 5.43 -14.42 -4.96
CA ASN A 93 5.82 -15.68 -4.35
C ASN A 93 4.92 -15.89 -3.14
N VAL A 94 4.22 -17.02 -3.08
CA VAL A 94 3.37 -17.39 -1.95
C VAL A 94 3.69 -18.80 -1.50
N ALA A 95 4.02 -18.95 -0.23
CA ALA A 95 4.30 -20.24 0.39
C ALA A 95 3.28 -20.56 1.50
N PHE A 96 2.90 -21.83 1.59
CA PHE A 96 1.89 -22.33 2.52
C PHE A 96 2.53 -23.27 3.53
N TYR A 97 2.11 -23.17 4.79
CA TYR A 97 2.63 -24.02 5.84
C TYR A 97 1.50 -24.56 6.71
N ALA A 98 1.63 -25.82 7.09
CA ALA A 98 0.84 -26.41 8.15
C ALA A 98 1.28 -25.84 9.51
N GLU A 99 0.41 -26.00 10.52
CA GLU A 99 0.64 -25.57 11.91
C GLU A 99 1.93 -26.12 12.53
N ASN A 100 2.37 -27.32 12.12
CA ASN A 100 3.64 -27.90 12.57
C ASN A 100 4.88 -27.32 11.86
N GLY A 101 4.70 -26.30 11.02
CA GLY A 101 5.75 -25.65 10.24
C GLY A 101 6.15 -26.36 8.95
N THR A 102 5.51 -27.48 8.58
CA THR A 102 5.78 -28.18 7.32
C THR A 102 5.29 -27.35 6.15
N GLU A 103 6.18 -27.05 5.21
CA GLU A 103 5.81 -26.40 3.95
C GLU A 103 4.94 -27.34 3.11
N MET A 104 3.89 -26.77 2.52
CA MET A 104 2.93 -27.49 1.71
C MET A 104 3.02 -26.99 0.27
N PRO A 105 2.81 -27.88 -0.72
CA PRO A 105 2.88 -27.49 -2.12
C PRO A 105 1.76 -26.51 -2.48
N SER A 106 0.62 -26.55 -1.80
CA SER A 106 -0.55 -25.72 -2.08
C SER A 106 -1.36 -25.39 -0.83
N PHE A 107 -2.27 -24.41 -0.97
CA PHE A 107 -3.23 -24.08 0.09
C PHE A 107 -4.28 -25.18 0.27
N ILE A 108 -4.34 -25.78 1.46
CA ILE A 108 -5.33 -26.80 1.80
C ILE A 108 -6.21 -26.30 2.95
N THR A 109 -7.49 -26.08 2.67
CA THR A 109 -8.48 -25.65 3.68
C THR A 109 -8.49 -26.57 4.89
N GLY A 110 -8.45 -26.00 6.10
CA GLY A 110 -8.41 -26.74 7.37
C GLY A 110 -7.04 -27.35 7.72
N VAL A 111 -6.05 -27.27 6.82
CA VAL A 111 -4.69 -27.79 7.04
C VAL A 111 -3.66 -26.66 7.03
N THR A 112 -3.78 -25.68 6.14
CA THR A 112 -2.95 -24.47 6.15
C THR A 112 -3.23 -23.64 7.39
N ASP A 113 -2.17 -23.26 8.09
CA ASP A 113 -2.25 -22.36 9.24
C ASP A 113 -1.41 -21.11 9.07
N LYS A 114 -0.38 -21.16 8.21
CA LYS A 114 0.48 -20.02 7.89
C LYS A 114 0.63 -19.82 6.39
N ILE A 115 0.58 -18.56 5.97
CA ILE A 115 0.88 -18.10 4.62
C ILE A 115 2.06 -17.12 4.71
N VAL A 116 3.02 -17.26 3.81
CA VAL A 116 4.09 -16.27 3.59
C VAL A 116 3.93 -15.73 2.18
N TYR A 117 3.75 -14.42 2.07
CA TYR A 117 3.58 -13.69 0.82
C TYR A 117 4.75 -12.75 0.62
N ASN A 118 5.39 -12.85 -0.54
CA ASN A 118 6.41 -11.91 -1.01
C ASN A 118 5.99 -11.41 -2.40
N GLY A 119 5.47 -10.18 -2.45
CA GLY A 119 5.08 -9.52 -3.68
C GLY A 119 6.06 -8.43 -4.06
N SER A 120 6.31 -8.28 -5.35
CA SER A 120 6.92 -7.07 -5.90
C SER A 120 6.24 -6.68 -7.20
N LEU A 121 6.20 -5.37 -7.43
CA LEU A 121 5.75 -4.77 -8.67
C LEU A 121 6.85 -3.82 -9.14
N SER A 122 7.09 -3.82 -10.44
CA SER A 122 7.94 -2.84 -11.10
C SER A 122 7.33 -2.41 -12.41
N GLY A 123 7.56 -1.19 -12.83
CA GLY A 123 7.14 -0.71 -14.15
C GLY A 123 7.92 0.51 -14.58
N SER A 124 8.22 0.60 -15.87
CA SER A 124 8.71 1.83 -16.47
C SER A 124 7.98 2.11 -17.78
N ASN A 125 7.34 3.27 -17.87
CA ASN A 125 6.70 3.74 -19.09
C ASN A 125 7.44 4.94 -19.64
N GLN A 126 8.09 4.74 -20.78
CA GLN A 126 8.74 5.79 -21.56
C GLN A 126 7.87 6.10 -22.79
N LYS A 127 6.69 6.70 -22.58
CA LYS A 127 5.82 7.10 -23.69
C LYS A 127 6.14 8.52 -24.14
N LYS A 128 6.56 8.67 -25.40
CA LYS A 128 6.86 9.95 -26.07
C LYS A 128 5.60 10.76 -26.43
N ILE A 129 4.80 11.13 -25.44
CA ILE A 129 3.83 12.22 -25.62
C ILE A 129 4.26 13.30 -24.62
N GLN A 130 5.03 14.28 -25.09
CA GLN A 130 5.60 15.36 -24.27
C GLN A 130 6.53 14.91 -23.12
N SER A 131 7.38 13.90 -23.37
CA SER A 131 8.50 13.45 -22.50
C SER A 131 8.12 13.23 -21.03
N LEU A 132 7.05 12.46 -20.81
CA LEU A 132 6.70 11.95 -19.49
C LEU A 132 7.32 10.57 -19.30
N ASP A 133 8.25 10.46 -18.35
CA ASP A 133 8.80 9.19 -17.89
C ASP A 133 8.20 8.84 -16.53
N ILE A 134 7.74 7.59 -16.41
CA ILE A 134 7.13 7.07 -15.19
C ILE A 134 7.90 5.82 -14.77
N THR A 135 8.34 5.75 -13.52
CA THR A 135 9.00 4.58 -12.92
C THR A 135 8.30 4.23 -11.61
N LEU A 136 7.91 2.98 -11.46
CA LEU A 136 7.10 2.47 -10.38
C LEU A 136 7.81 1.25 -9.79
N SER A 137 7.89 1.17 -8.48
CA SER A 137 8.39 0.02 -7.75
C SER A 137 7.63 -0.15 -6.46
N SER A 138 7.20 -1.36 -6.15
CA SER A 138 6.56 -1.68 -4.87
C SER A 138 6.99 -3.07 -4.44
N HIS A 139 7.08 -3.27 -3.13
CA HIS A 139 7.40 -4.55 -2.53
C HIS A 139 6.62 -4.69 -1.22
N SER A 140 6.08 -5.88 -0.99
CA SER A 140 5.40 -6.23 0.25
C SER A 140 5.79 -7.65 0.66
N SER A 141 6.10 -7.82 1.94
CA SER A 141 6.41 -9.11 2.57
C SER A 141 5.51 -9.29 3.78
N LEU A 142 4.58 -10.23 3.70
CA LEU A 142 3.58 -10.50 4.74
C LEU A 142 3.65 -11.95 5.20
N THR A 143 3.51 -12.15 6.51
CA THR A 143 3.29 -13.45 7.12
C THR A 143 1.95 -13.44 7.84
N GLY A 144 1.05 -14.34 7.42
CA GLY A 144 -0.23 -14.58 8.06
C GLY A 144 -0.21 -15.89 8.84
N THR A 145 -0.70 -15.91 10.07
CA THR A 145 -0.83 -17.12 10.90
C THR A 145 -2.24 -17.26 11.48
N GLY A 146 -2.57 -18.43 12.05
CA GLY A 146 -3.80 -18.66 12.79
C GLY A 146 -5.01 -19.04 11.92
N ILE A 147 -4.82 -19.28 10.63
CA ILE A 147 -5.89 -19.48 9.63
C ILE A 147 -6.87 -20.58 10.04
N LYS A 148 -6.37 -21.67 10.64
CA LYS A 148 -7.25 -22.78 11.10
C LYS A 148 -8.21 -22.38 12.20
N SER A 149 -7.85 -21.38 13.01
CA SER A 149 -8.68 -20.87 14.10
C SER A 149 -9.78 -19.92 13.62
N GLY A 150 -9.85 -19.65 12.31
CA GLY A 150 -10.75 -18.64 11.74
C GLY A 150 -10.26 -17.21 11.94
N GLN A 151 -9.02 -17.02 12.41
CA GLN A 151 -8.35 -15.73 12.49
C GLN A 151 -7.16 -15.68 11.55
N LEU A 152 -6.83 -14.50 11.07
CA LEU A 152 -5.60 -14.25 10.33
C LEU A 152 -4.82 -13.16 11.07
N ILE A 153 -3.70 -13.56 11.67
CA ILE A 153 -2.78 -12.62 12.32
C ILE A 153 -1.67 -12.28 11.34
N LEU A 154 -1.63 -11.02 10.92
CA LEU A 154 -0.70 -10.50 9.94
C LEU A 154 0.45 -9.75 10.60
N ASN A 155 1.66 -10.13 10.22
CA ASN A 155 2.90 -9.44 10.53
C ASN A 155 3.69 -9.24 9.24
N GLY A 156 4.27 -8.06 9.03
CA GLY A 156 5.04 -7.82 7.82
C GLY A 156 5.32 -6.36 7.54
N GLU A 157 5.86 -6.12 6.36
CA GLU A 157 6.24 -4.79 5.91
C GLU A 157 5.98 -4.62 4.41
N GLY A 158 5.84 -3.37 3.99
CA GLY A 158 5.74 -3.03 2.59
C GLY A 158 6.32 -1.66 2.29
N SER A 159 6.64 -1.45 1.03
CA SER A 159 7.20 -0.21 0.52
C SER A 159 6.75 0.05 -0.91
N ASN A 160 6.66 1.32 -1.26
CA ASN A 160 6.35 1.81 -2.59
C ASN A 160 7.25 2.99 -2.90
N THR A 161 7.79 3.01 -4.12
CA THR A 161 8.47 4.16 -4.69
C THR A 161 7.92 4.43 -6.08
N SER A 162 7.63 5.70 -6.34
CA SER A 162 7.11 6.17 -7.62
C SER A 162 7.89 7.41 -8.05
N GLY A 163 8.44 7.35 -9.25
CA GLY A 163 9.20 8.43 -9.88
C GLY A 163 8.50 8.90 -11.14
N TYR A 164 8.44 10.22 -11.31
CA TYR A 164 7.83 10.88 -12.47
C TYR A 164 8.75 11.98 -12.96
N THR A 165 9.00 12.02 -14.26
CA THR A 165 9.76 13.10 -14.89
C THR A 165 8.96 13.67 -16.05
N ILE A 166 8.66 14.96 -16.00
CA ILE A 166 8.00 15.70 -17.08
C ILE A 166 9.01 16.68 -17.67
N SER A 167 9.41 16.43 -18.92
CA SER A 167 10.40 17.29 -19.61
C SER A 167 9.76 18.12 -20.71
N GLY A 168 9.95 19.44 -20.66
CA GLY A 168 9.59 20.39 -21.70
C GLY A 168 10.82 21.11 -22.26
N PRO A 169 10.67 21.94 -23.31
CA PRO A 169 11.80 22.59 -23.99
C PRO A 169 12.66 23.52 -23.11
N ARG A 170 12.16 23.91 -21.92
CA ARG A 170 12.81 24.86 -21.01
C ARG A 170 12.65 24.49 -19.53
N ARG A 171 12.09 23.32 -19.24
CA ARG A 171 11.85 22.92 -17.85
C ARG A 171 11.77 21.42 -17.70
N THR A 172 12.22 20.93 -16.57
CA THR A 172 12.12 19.53 -16.17
C THR A 172 11.57 19.50 -14.75
N LEU A 173 10.45 18.81 -14.56
CA LEU A 173 9.91 18.52 -13.22
C LEU A 173 10.15 17.04 -12.93
N THR A 174 10.89 16.76 -11.86
CA THR A 174 11.13 15.42 -11.33
C THR A 174 10.44 15.29 -9.99
N ILE A 175 9.66 14.24 -9.80
CA ILE A 175 8.96 13.94 -8.54
C ILE A 175 9.32 12.52 -8.14
N GLN A 176 9.67 12.33 -6.87
CA GLN A 176 9.87 11.02 -6.27
C GLN A 176 9.01 10.95 -5.01
N ALA A 177 8.04 10.04 -5.01
CA ALA A 177 7.24 9.71 -3.83
C ALA A 177 7.67 8.34 -3.31
N ALA A 178 7.73 8.20 -2.00
CA ALA A 178 8.06 6.96 -1.32
C ALA A 178 7.16 6.78 -0.09
N SER A 179 6.73 5.55 0.15
CA SER A 179 6.02 5.20 1.37
C SER A 179 6.45 3.82 1.84
N SER A 180 6.42 3.60 3.16
CA SER A 180 6.58 2.28 3.76
C SER A 180 5.62 2.08 4.91
N TYR A 181 5.34 0.82 5.23
CA TYR A 181 4.54 0.47 6.39
C TYR A 181 5.04 -0.84 7.03
N LYS A 182 4.70 -0.99 8.30
CA LYS A 182 4.88 -2.21 9.09
C LYS A 182 3.56 -2.56 9.76
N LEU A 183 3.15 -3.82 9.63
CA LEU A 183 2.02 -4.41 10.32
C LEU A 183 2.53 -5.25 11.50
N GLU A 184 1.95 -5.03 12.67
CA GLU A 184 2.28 -5.76 13.89
C GLU A 184 0.99 -6.29 14.52
N ASP A 185 0.90 -7.62 14.58
CA ASP A 185 -0.21 -8.38 15.17
C ASP A 185 -1.60 -7.91 14.70
N VAL A 186 -1.70 -7.62 13.41
CA VAL A 186 -2.96 -7.20 12.79
C VAL A 186 -3.88 -8.39 12.64
N SER A 187 -4.94 -8.44 13.44
CA SER A 187 -5.87 -9.57 13.50
C SER A 187 -7.07 -9.32 12.61
N VAL A 188 -7.39 -10.26 11.72
CA VAL A 188 -8.60 -10.26 10.88
C VAL A 188 -9.42 -11.50 11.21
N ASP A 189 -10.71 -11.33 11.47
CA ASP A 189 -11.64 -12.46 11.59
C ASP A 189 -12.05 -12.92 10.20
N LEU A 190 -11.65 -14.14 9.82
CA LEU A 190 -11.96 -14.72 8.50
C LEU A 190 -13.45 -15.07 8.35
N ASN A 191 -14.22 -15.08 9.45
CA ASN A 191 -15.67 -15.23 9.42
C ASN A 191 -16.38 -13.89 9.20
N ASN A 192 -15.67 -12.76 9.29
CA ASN A 192 -16.21 -11.44 9.01
C ASN A 192 -16.11 -11.14 7.50
N PRO A 193 -17.24 -10.91 6.80
CA PRO A 193 -17.23 -10.69 5.36
C PRO A 193 -16.57 -9.37 4.93
N GLN A 194 -16.23 -8.48 5.86
CA GLN A 194 -15.63 -7.17 5.55
C GLN A 194 -14.08 -7.17 5.61
N SER A 195 -13.44 -8.26 6.05
CA SER A 195 -11.97 -8.34 6.20
C SER A 195 -11.34 -7.17 6.99
N VAL A 196 -12.13 -6.52 7.86
CA VAL A 196 -11.69 -5.38 8.68
C VAL A 196 -10.83 -5.90 9.84
N PRO A 197 -9.65 -5.29 10.10
CA PRO A 197 -8.85 -5.68 11.24
C PRO A 197 -9.55 -5.42 12.58
N ALA A 198 -9.66 -6.49 13.38
CA ALA A 198 -10.17 -6.49 14.75
C ALA A 198 -9.23 -5.77 15.73
N SER A 199 -7.92 -5.86 15.50
CA SER A 199 -6.89 -5.31 16.40
C SER A 199 -5.54 -5.21 15.70
N GLY A 200 -4.56 -4.66 16.41
CA GLY A 200 -3.17 -4.56 16.00
C GLY A 200 -2.77 -3.13 15.64
N THR A 201 -1.56 -2.99 15.14
CA THR A 201 -1.00 -1.68 14.79
C THR A 201 -0.37 -1.68 13.41
N LEU A 202 -0.51 -0.54 12.73
CA LEU A 202 0.22 -0.23 11.51
C LEU A 202 1.06 1.02 11.78
N THR A 203 2.36 0.94 11.53
CA THR A 203 3.24 2.11 11.54
C THR A 203 3.69 2.40 10.11
N GLY A 204 3.50 3.62 9.64
CA GLY A 204 3.83 4.03 8.29
C GLY A 204 4.82 5.18 8.25
N THR A 205 5.53 5.30 7.14
CA THR A 205 6.36 6.45 6.77
C THR A 205 5.96 6.92 5.38
N VAL A 206 5.78 8.22 5.22
CA VAL A 206 5.55 8.86 3.92
C VAL A 206 6.68 9.85 3.68
N ALA A 207 7.30 9.79 2.52
CA ALA A 207 8.38 10.67 2.13
C ALA A 207 8.30 11.02 0.64
N GLY A 208 8.91 12.13 0.27
CA GLY A 208 9.03 12.49 -1.13
C GLY A 208 9.91 13.69 -1.36
N ASN A 209 10.27 13.89 -2.61
CA ASN A 209 10.97 15.07 -3.09
C ASN A 209 10.47 15.48 -4.46
N TYR A 210 10.64 16.76 -4.78
CA TYR A 210 10.51 17.23 -6.14
C TYR A 210 11.64 18.20 -6.49
N THR A 211 11.98 18.20 -7.77
CA THR A 211 12.94 19.12 -8.39
C THR A 211 12.28 19.77 -9.59
N LEU A 212 12.21 21.10 -9.61
CA LEU A 212 11.84 21.88 -10.78
C LEU A 212 13.07 22.61 -11.32
N ASP A 213 13.55 22.17 -12.48
CA ASP A 213 14.60 22.84 -13.24
C ASP A 213 13.96 23.68 -14.36
N THR A 214 14.32 24.95 -14.46
CA THR A 214 13.86 25.88 -15.53
C THR A 214 14.98 26.31 -16.47
N GLY A 215 16.17 25.73 -16.34
CA GLY A 215 17.39 26.10 -17.04
C GLY A 215 18.09 27.33 -16.48
N SER A 216 17.35 28.27 -15.87
CA SER A 216 17.90 29.45 -15.17
C SER A 216 17.90 29.34 -13.65
N ASP A 217 17.07 28.44 -13.11
CA ASP A 217 16.88 28.24 -11.67
C ASP A 217 16.47 26.79 -11.38
N THR A 218 16.80 26.30 -10.19
CA THR A 218 16.45 24.97 -9.71
C THR A 218 15.85 25.06 -8.31
N GLN A 219 14.60 24.61 -8.18
CA GLN A 219 13.89 24.51 -6.90
C GLN A 219 13.83 23.06 -6.46
N ASN A 220 14.11 22.80 -5.18
CA ASN A 220 14.07 21.47 -4.58
C ASN A 220 13.37 21.55 -3.24
N ASP A 221 12.36 20.72 -3.03
CA ASP A 221 11.78 20.48 -1.70
C ASP A 221 11.66 18.98 -1.42
N SER A 222 11.58 18.66 -0.13
CA SER A 222 11.36 17.30 0.34
C SER A 222 10.50 17.30 1.60
N TYR A 223 9.73 16.24 1.78
CA TYR A 223 8.96 15.98 2.99
C TYR A 223 9.23 14.55 3.48
N SER A 224 9.10 14.33 4.78
CA SER A 224 9.13 13.00 5.40
C SER A 224 8.44 13.04 6.75
N PHE A 225 7.55 12.09 7.01
CA PHE A 225 6.92 11.94 8.33
C PHE A 225 6.46 10.51 8.59
N THR A 226 6.25 10.18 9.86
CA THR A 226 5.77 8.87 10.31
C THR A 226 4.35 8.98 10.88
N PHE A 227 3.58 7.90 10.82
CA PHE A 227 2.25 7.86 11.41
C PHE A 227 1.97 6.48 12.01
N THR A 228 1.03 6.42 12.94
CA THR A 228 0.60 5.15 13.54
C THR A 228 -0.91 5.03 13.47
N ILE A 229 -1.37 3.84 13.13
CA ILE A 229 -2.78 3.44 13.13
C ILE A 229 -2.98 2.35 14.17
N THR A 230 -4.04 2.48 14.94
CA THR A 230 -4.52 1.44 15.85
C THR A 230 -5.87 0.94 15.36
N PHE A 231 -5.95 -0.36 15.11
CA PHE A 231 -7.20 -1.01 14.69
C PHE A 231 -8.05 -1.37 15.91
N THR A 232 -9.36 -1.17 15.79
CA THR A 232 -10.33 -1.38 16.89
C THR A 232 -11.52 -2.25 16.48
N GLY A 233 -11.49 -2.87 15.30
CA GLY A 233 -12.55 -3.76 14.81
C GLY A 233 -13.65 -3.11 13.98
N ASP A 234 -13.51 -1.82 13.68
CA ASP A 234 -14.41 -1.08 12.79
C ASP A 234 -13.66 -0.61 11.54
N SER A 235 -14.40 -0.29 10.48
CA SER A 235 -13.83 0.30 9.25
C SER A 235 -13.20 1.67 9.49
N THR A 236 -13.57 2.32 10.59
CA THR A 236 -13.00 3.59 11.02
C THR A 236 -11.90 3.35 12.05
N VAL A 237 -10.70 3.85 11.76
CA VAL A 237 -9.52 3.70 12.59
C VAL A 237 -9.03 5.03 13.13
N LYS A 238 -8.21 4.93 14.18
CA LYS A 238 -7.52 6.08 14.75
C LYS A 238 -6.13 6.20 14.17
N VAL A 239 -5.83 7.34 13.57
CA VAL A 239 -4.51 7.73 13.07
C VAL A 239 -3.88 8.72 14.05
N THR A 240 -2.61 8.54 14.36
CA THR A 240 -1.79 9.50 15.13
C THR A 240 -0.64 9.99 14.24
N LEU A 241 -0.56 11.30 14.06
CA LEU A 241 0.51 11.99 13.33
C LEU A 241 1.74 12.26 14.23
N PRO A 242 2.91 12.64 13.68
CA PRO A 242 4.10 12.93 14.50
C PRO A 242 3.87 14.06 15.51
N SER A 243 3.00 15.01 15.17
CA SER A 243 2.61 16.10 16.06
C SER A 243 1.87 15.64 17.33
N GLY A 244 1.40 14.39 17.34
CA GLY A 244 0.51 13.85 18.37
C GLY A 244 -0.98 14.10 18.10
N ASP A 245 -1.32 14.84 17.04
CA ASP A 245 -2.71 15.03 16.61
C ASP A 245 -3.33 13.71 16.17
N GLN A 246 -4.62 13.56 16.42
CA GLN A 246 -5.36 12.33 16.18
C GLN A 246 -6.49 12.55 15.21
N TYR A 247 -6.69 11.58 14.33
CA TYR A 247 -7.71 11.61 13.29
C TYR A 247 -8.49 10.29 13.28
N SER A 248 -9.76 10.41 12.95
CA SER A 248 -10.62 9.30 12.54
C SER A 248 -10.47 9.14 11.03
N LEU A 249 -10.15 7.94 10.55
CA LEU A 249 -9.98 7.62 9.12
C LEU A 249 -10.87 6.42 8.76
N ASP A 250 -11.71 6.55 7.73
CA ASP A 250 -12.40 5.41 7.13
C ASP A 250 -11.48 4.70 6.13
N LEU A 251 -11.24 3.42 6.36
CA LEU A 251 -10.34 2.60 5.54
C LEU A 251 -10.89 2.30 4.15
N SER A 252 -12.22 2.38 3.97
CA SER A 252 -12.88 2.01 2.72
C SER A 252 -12.72 3.07 1.64
N ASP A 253 -12.85 4.35 2.00
CA ASP A 253 -12.84 5.48 1.07
C ASP A 253 -11.77 6.54 1.37
N GLY A 254 -11.01 6.37 2.46
CA GLY A 254 -9.95 7.29 2.85
C GLY A 254 -10.44 8.61 3.45
N THR A 255 -11.74 8.76 3.74
CA THR A 255 -12.27 9.98 4.36
C THR A 255 -11.81 10.10 5.80
N TYR A 256 -11.49 11.32 6.25
CA TYR A 256 -10.98 11.53 7.61
C TYR A 256 -11.53 12.80 8.28
N THR A 257 -11.52 12.78 9.61
CA THR A 257 -11.93 13.92 10.46
C THR A 257 -10.99 14.01 11.66
N LYS A 258 -10.61 15.23 12.04
CA LYS A 258 -9.77 15.47 13.24
C LYS A 258 -10.56 15.15 14.52
N LEU A 259 -9.93 14.48 15.48
CA LEU A 259 -10.51 14.10 16.79
C LEU A 259 -10.32 15.18 17.87
#